data_AF-A0AAV4LG92-F1
#
_entry.id   AF-A0AAV4LG92-F1
#
_cell.length_a   1.000
_cell.length_b   1.000
_cell.length_c   1.000
_cell.angle_alpha   90.00
_cell.angle_beta   90.00
_cell.angle_gamma   90.00
#
_symmetry.space_group_name_H-M   'P 1'
#
loop_
_entity.id
_entity.type
_entity.pdbx_description
1 polymer ?
#
loop_
_entity_poly.entity_id
_entity_poly.type
_entity_poly.pdbx_seq_one_letter_code
_entity_poly.pdbx_strand_id
1 'polypeptide(L)'
;MHLQREKLVEGQSRAVGQYKVWRLTKKARELLGVKRRPVPFTVQLDHWLALADAYTTLKLAGGLRYFIPELREKIPGTDRMYCGDAYVHFRDMQFLLEVQRTPKSKEDWREKWERLLEWDRKGGVKQASFQCLYREPINPSVVVVTSQTYDVVSGGLIVPITIVKDIRELI
;
A
#
# COMPACT_ATOMS: atom_id res chain seq x y z
N MET A 1 -35.00 1.71 -6.24
CA MET A 1 -35.20 0.24 -6.28
C MET A 1 -35.04 -0.39 -7.68
N HIS A 2 -34.73 0.38 -8.73
CA HIS A 2 -34.59 -0.12 -10.11
C HIS A 2 -33.29 -0.91 -10.33
N LEU A 3 -32.14 -0.35 -9.90
CA LEU A 3 -30.81 -0.96 -10.04
C LEU A 3 -30.68 -2.35 -9.36
N GLN A 4 -31.45 -2.61 -8.30
CA GLN A 4 -31.44 -3.90 -7.61
C GLN A 4 -32.24 -4.96 -8.40
N ARG A 5 -33.36 -4.56 -9.04
CA ARG A 5 -34.14 -5.44 -9.92
C ARG A 5 -33.32 -5.87 -11.15
N GLU A 6 -32.49 -4.98 -11.66
CA GLU A 6 -31.60 -5.23 -12.80
C GLU A 6 -30.32 -6.02 -12.44
N LYS A 7 -30.17 -6.37 -11.15
CA LYS A 7 -28.98 -7.02 -10.58
C LYS A 7 -27.70 -6.22 -10.81
N LEU A 8 -27.78 -4.88 -10.81
CA LEU A 8 -26.64 -3.99 -10.96
C LEU A 8 -26.03 -3.59 -9.61
N VAL A 9 -26.86 -3.51 -8.56
CA VAL A 9 -26.41 -3.30 -7.18
C VAL A 9 -26.94 -4.39 -6.27
N GLU A 10 -26.15 -4.76 -5.28
CA GLU A 10 -26.55 -5.61 -4.17
C GLU A 10 -26.28 -4.88 -2.85
N GLY A 11 -27.12 -5.11 -1.84
CA GLY A 11 -26.97 -4.48 -0.54
C GLY A 11 -27.20 -5.48 0.57
N GLN A 12 -26.33 -5.46 1.58
CA GLN A 12 -26.42 -6.31 2.75
C GLN A 12 -26.52 -5.43 4.00
N SER A 13 -27.50 -5.73 4.85
CA SER A 13 -27.57 -5.14 6.18
C SER A 13 -26.70 -5.97 7.11
N ARG A 14 -25.80 -5.33 7.87
CA ARG A 14 -24.91 -6.05 8.81
C ARG A 14 -25.66 -6.53 10.07
N ALA A 15 -26.71 -5.82 10.46
CA ALA A 15 -27.63 -6.19 11.55
C ALA A 15 -29.00 -5.53 11.33
N VAL A 16 -30.02 -5.99 12.07
CA VAL A 16 -31.34 -5.35 12.11
C VAL A 16 -31.18 -3.93 12.67
N GLY A 17 -31.72 -2.93 11.98
CA GLY A 17 -31.63 -1.51 12.37
C GLY A 17 -30.40 -0.74 11.87
N GLN A 18 -29.43 -1.40 11.21
CA GLN A 18 -28.28 -0.71 10.60
C GLN A 18 -28.51 -0.32 9.14
N TYR A 19 -27.80 0.71 8.69
CA TYR A 19 -27.80 1.16 7.30
C TYR A 19 -27.32 0.04 6.36
N LYS A 20 -27.96 -0.05 5.20
CA LYS A 20 -27.64 -1.04 4.18
C LYS A 20 -26.43 -0.55 3.38
N VAL A 21 -25.35 -1.34 3.35
CA VAL A 21 -24.19 -1.02 2.52
C VAL A 21 -24.47 -1.53 1.10
N TRP A 22 -24.47 -0.63 0.13
CA TRP A 22 -24.71 -0.95 -1.28
C TRP A 22 -23.38 -1.12 -2.02
N ARG A 23 -23.29 -2.13 -2.88
CA ARG A 23 -22.13 -2.36 -3.75
C ARG A 23 -22.57 -2.76 -5.15
N LEU A 24 -21.72 -2.46 -6.14
CA LEU A 24 -21.91 -2.91 -7.52
C LEU A 24 -21.76 -4.43 -7.59
N THR A 25 -22.64 -5.09 -8.34
CA THR A 25 -22.51 -6.52 -8.63
C THR A 25 -21.35 -6.77 -9.60
N LYS A 26 -20.98 -8.03 -9.82
CA LYS A 26 -20.02 -8.42 -10.88
C LYS A 26 -20.48 -7.90 -12.26
N LYS A 27 -21.75 -8.10 -12.59
CA LYS A 27 -22.39 -7.63 -13.83
C LYS A 27 -22.24 -6.12 -14.04
N ALA A 28 -22.55 -5.31 -13.02
CA ALA A 28 -22.43 -3.86 -13.15
C ALA A 28 -20.99 -3.38 -13.30
N ARG A 29 -20.04 -4.03 -12.61
CA ARG A 29 -18.62 -3.70 -12.75
C ARG A 29 -18.10 -4.00 -14.15
N GLU A 30 -18.50 -5.12 -14.73
CA GLU A 30 -18.15 -5.47 -16.11
C GLU A 30 -18.71 -4.46 -17.11
N LEU A 31 -19.99 -4.07 -16.97
CA LEU A 31 -20.62 -3.05 -17.82
C LEU A 31 -19.92 -1.68 -17.72
N LEU A 32 -19.43 -1.32 -16.55
CA LEU A 32 -18.72 -0.06 -16.31
C LEU A 32 -17.22 -0.15 -16.60
N GLY A 33 -16.72 -1.28 -17.11
CA GLY A 33 -15.29 -1.49 -17.34
C GLY A 33 -14.44 -1.49 -16.06
N VAL A 34 -15.07 -1.61 -14.89
CA VAL A 34 -14.41 -1.64 -13.58
C VAL A 34 -13.83 -3.05 -13.36
N LYS A 35 -12.58 -3.23 -13.76
CA LYS A 35 -11.88 -4.53 -13.67
C LYS A 35 -11.52 -4.94 -12.23
N ARG A 36 -11.43 -3.99 -11.29
CA ARG A 36 -11.04 -4.26 -9.89
C ARG A 36 -12.25 -4.39 -8.99
N ARG A 37 -12.23 -5.36 -8.06
CA ARG A 37 -13.25 -5.41 -7.01
C ARG A 37 -13.05 -4.21 -6.08
N PRO A 38 -14.10 -3.44 -5.75
CA PRO A 38 -13.97 -2.37 -4.76
C PRO A 38 -13.56 -3.01 -3.44
N VAL A 39 -12.48 -2.49 -2.87
CA VAL A 39 -12.00 -2.88 -1.55
C VAL A 39 -13.04 -2.38 -0.54
N PRO A 40 -13.55 -3.22 0.39
CA PRO A 40 -14.47 -2.77 1.41
C PRO A 40 -13.89 -1.58 2.18
N PHE A 41 -14.69 -0.55 2.45
CA PHE A 41 -14.24 0.65 3.19
C PHE A 41 -13.55 0.31 4.52
N THR A 42 -13.99 -0.76 5.19
CA THR A 42 -13.35 -1.25 6.43
C THR A 42 -11.89 -1.63 6.21
N VAL A 43 -11.56 -2.30 5.12
CA VAL A 43 -10.17 -2.70 4.81
C VAL A 43 -9.30 -1.49 4.50
N GLN A 44 -9.87 -0.46 3.86
CA GLN A 44 -9.16 0.79 3.62
C GLN A 44 -8.89 1.53 4.95
N LEU A 45 -9.92 1.68 5.80
CA LEU A 45 -9.76 2.28 7.13
C LEU A 45 -8.72 1.53 7.97
N ASP A 46 -8.76 0.19 7.99
CA ASP A 46 -7.80 -0.64 8.73
C ASP A 46 -6.37 -0.40 8.25
N HIS A 47 -6.17 -0.22 6.95
CA HIS A 47 -4.87 0.09 6.37
C HIS A 47 -4.37 1.49 6.80
N TRP A 48 -5.23 2.51 6.75
CA TRP A 48 -4.89 3.85 7.24
C TRP A 48 -4.56 3.85 8.73
N LEU A 49 -5.32 3.11 9.54
CA LEU A 49 -5.03 2.95 10.97
C LEU A 49 -3.70 2.25 11.21
N ALA A 50 -3.36 1.25 10.39
CA ALA A 50 -2.08 0.57 10.47
C ALA A 50 -0.91 1.50 10.13
N LEU A 51 -1.08 2.38 9.15
CA LEU A 51 -0.08 3.38 8.79
C LEU A 51 0.07 4.46 9.89
N ALA A 52 -1.04 4.90 10.48
CA ALA A 52 -1.05 5.83 11.61
C ALA A 52 -0.39 5.24 12.87
N ASP A 53 -0.59 3.94 13.12
CA ASP A 53 0.07 3.21 14.21
C ASP A 53 1.60 3.17 14.00
N ALA A 54 2.04 2.93 12.75
CA ALA A 54 3.45 3.00 12.39
C ALA A 54 4.06 4.39 12.63
N TYR A 55 3.38 5.44 12.16
CA TYR A 55 3.78 6.83 12.40
C TYR A 55 3.89 7.12 13.91
N THR A 56 2.85 6.82 14.67
CA THR A 56 2.76 7.15 16.10
C THR A 56 3.85 6.42 16.89
N THR A 57 4.08 5.15 16.58
CA THR A 57 5.12 4.34 17.22
C THR A 57 6.51 4.92 16.99
N LEU A 58 6.87 5.21 15.75
CA LEU A 58 8.18 5.81 15.42
C LEU A 58 8.31 7.24 15.98
N LYS A 59 7.22 8.01 16.02
CA LYS A 59 7.20 9.37 16.58
C LYS A 59 7.46 9.35 18.08
N LEU A 60 6.78 8.48 18.82
CA LEU A 60 6.94 8.34 20.27
C LEU A 60 8.31 7.79 20.67
N ALA A 61 8.91 6.96 19.81
CA ALA A 61 10.25 6.40 20.03
C ALA A 61 11.39 7.44 19.98
N GLY A 62 11.13 8.68 19.54
CA GLY A 62 12.14 9.74 19.51
C GLY A 62 13.23 9.50 18.46
N GLY A 63 12.90 9.69 17.18
CA GLY A 63 13.85 9.53 16.08
C GLY A 63 13.28 9.76 14.68
N LEU A 64 11.97 9.94 14.57
CA LEU A 64 11.30 10.19 13.30
C LEU A 64 11.58 11.60 12.79
N ARG A 65 12.30 11.71 11.66
CA ARG A 65 12.60 12.95 10.96
C ARG A 65 11.55 13.26 9.90
N TYR A 66 11.21 12.28 9.06
CA TYR A 66 10.21 12.42 8.01
C TYR A 66 9.30 11.20 7.92
N PHE A 67 8.03 11.45 7.62
CA PHE A 67 7.03 10.43 7.31
C PHE A 67 6.11 10.99 6.23
N ILE A 68 6.25 10.48 5.01
CA ILE A 68 5.47 10.90 3.84
C ILE A 68 4.52 9.76 3.49
N PRO A 69 3.25 9.80 3.94
CA PRO A 69 2.27 8.76 3.65
C PRO A 69 1.77 8.84 2.22
N GLU A 70 1.17 7.76 1.75
CA GLU A 70 0.55 7.64 0.42
C GLU A 70 1.50 8.02 -0.72
N LEU A 71 2.68 7.40 -0.74
CA LEU A 71 3.69 7.68 -1.75
C LEU A 71 3.18 7.24 -3.14
N ARG A 72 2.75 8.21 -3.96
CA ARG A 72 2.29 7.97 -5.35
C ARG A 72 3.25 8.64 -6.32
N GLU A 73 4.13 7.84 -6.90
CA GLU A 73 5.22 8.32 -7.76
C GLU A 73 5.00 7.88 -9.20
N LYS A 74 5.14 8.82 -10.15
CA LYS A 74 4.99 8.49 -11.57
C LYS A 74 6.17 7.65 -12.02
N ILE A 75 5.89 6.55 -12.73
CA ILE A 75 6.95 5.76 -13.37
C ILE A 75 7.40 6.49 -14.64
N PRO A 76 8.68 6.93 -14.73
CA PRO A 76 9.14 7.76 -15.84
C PRO A 76 8.86 7.13 -17.21
N GLY A 77 8.37 7.94 -18.15
CA GLY A 77 8.02 7.47 -19.50
C GLY A 77 6.87 6.45 -19.55
N THR A 78 5.97 6.46 -18.55
CA THR A 78 4.74 5.65 -18.56
C THR A 78 3.58 6.42 -17.94
N ASP A 79 2.34 5.96 -18.14
CA ASP A 79 1.15 6.45 -17.44
C ASP A 79 0.87 5.70 -16.13
N ARG A 80 1.79 4.85 -15.69
CA ARG A 80 1.66 4.05 -14.48
C ARG A 80 2.29 4.77 -13.28
N MET A 81 1.77 4.44 -12.10
CA MET A 81 2.23 4.96 -10.81
C MET A 81 2.80 3.82 -9.98
N TYR A 82 3.95 4.05 -9.34
CA TYR A 82 4.32 3.31 -8.13
C TYR A 82 3.50 3.86 -6.95
N CYS A 83 2.99 2.96 -6.12
CA CYS A 83 2.13 3.29 -4.99
C CYS A 83 2.64 2.54 -3.76
N GLY A 84 3.58 3.15 -3.05
CA GLY A 84 4.04 2.68 -1.74
C GLY A 84 3.22 3.28 -0.62
N ASP A 85 3.20 2.64 0.55
CA ASP A 85 2.36 3.12 1.66
C ASP A 85 2.96 4.35 2.33
N ALA A 86 4.28 4.42 2.52
CA ALA A 86 4.98 5.65 2.92
C ALA A 86 6.47 5.65 2.57
N TYR A 87 7.06 6.85 2.57
CA TYR A 87 8.50 7.05 2.75
C TYR A 87 8.79 7.48 4.19
N VAL A 88 9.85 6.92 4.80
CA VAL A 88 10.19 7.15 6.20
C VAL A 88 11.69 7.43 6.36
N HIS A 89 12.01 8.47 7.14
CA HIS A 89 13.35 8.72 7.67
C HIS A 89 13.28 8.62 9.20
N PHE A 90 13.84 7.55 9.76
CA PHE A 90 13.87 7.28 11.19
C PHE A 90 15.31 7.04 11.64
N ARG A 91 15.80 7.87 12.56
CA ARG A 91 17.22 7.93 12.98
C ARG A 91 18.11 8.06 11.75
N ASP A 92 19.00 7.09 11.50
CA ASP A 92 19.90 7.08 10.35
C ASP A 92 19.42 6.17 9.21
N MET A 93 18.20 5.62 9.32
CA MET A 93 17.59 4.78 8.31
C MET A 93 16.64 5.58 7.40
N GLN A 94 16.72 5.34 6.09
CA GLN A 94 15.73 5.79 5.12
C GLN A 94 15.15 4.57 4.41
N PHE A 95 13.83 4.44 4.42
CA PHE A 95 13.16 3.29 3.82
C PHE A 95 11.78 3.64 3.24
N LEU A 96 11.38 2.86 2.24
CA LEU A 96 10.01 2.77 1.77
C LEU A 96 9.27 1.78 2.68
N LEU A 97 8.18 2.23 3.28
CA LEU A 97 7.36 1.43 4.17
C LEU A 97 6.18 0.84 3.41
N GLU A 98 5.93 -0.44 3.63
CA GLU A 98 4.73 -1.16 3.18
C GLU A 98 4.09 -1.87 4.38
N VAL A 99 2.84 -1.56 4.71
CA VAL A 99 2.12 -2.14 5.85
C VAL A 99 1.02 -3.06 5.35
N GLN A 100 1.15 -4.36 5.64
CA GLN A 100 0.23 -5.37 5.16
C GLN A 100 -0.34 -6.23 6.30
N ARG A 101 -1.51 -5.82 6.82
CA ARG A 101 -2.27 -6.57 7.83
C ARG A 101 -3.09 -7.71 7.24
N THR A 102 -3.77 -7.48 6.12
CA THR A 102 -4.51 -8.54 5.40
C THR A 102 -3.55 -9.31 4.50
N PRO A 103 -3.41 -10.63 4.60
CA PRO A 103 -2.49 -11.37 3.74
C PRO A 103 -2.75 -11.13 2.25
N LYS A 104 -1.68 -10.87 1.49
CA LYS A 104 -1.67 -10.81 0.02
C LYS A 104 -1.19 -12.13 -0.57
N SER A 105 -1.64 -12.48 -1.76
CA SER A 105 -1.08 -13.63 -2.47
C SER A 105 0.37 -13.37 -2.91
N LYS A 106 1.10 -14.43 -3.24
CA LYS A 106 2.47 -14.33 -3.77
C LYS A 106 2.49 -13.57 -5.10
N GLU A 107 1.46 -13.75 -5.93
CA GLU A 107 1.28 -13.05 -7.20
C GLU A 107 1.02 -11.55 -6.99
N ASP A 108 0.18 -11.17 -6.01
CA ASP A 108 -0.09 -9.76 -5.69
C ASP A 108 1.18 -9.04 -5.19
N TRP A 109 2.01 -9.74 -4.41
CA TRP A 109 3.31 -9.24 -3.97
C TRP A 109 4.26 -9.08 -5.15
N ARG A 110 4.35 -10.09 -6.02
CA ARG A 110 5.16 -10.04 -7.22
C ARG A 110 4.79 -8.85 -8.11
N GLU A 111 3.51 -8.62 -8.38
CA GLU A 111 3.07 -7.46 -9.17
C GLU A 111 3.48 -6.12 -8.53
N LYS A 112 3.43 -6.02 -7.20
CA LYS A 112 3.84 -4.81 -6.47
C LYS A 112 5.34 -4.56 -6.64
N TRP A 113 6.15 -5.61 -6.54
CA TRP A 113 7.59 -5.52 -6.72
C TRP A 113 8.03 -5.31 -8.16
N GLU A 114 7.34 -5.88 -9.15
CA GLU A 114 7.59 -5.58 -10.56
C GLU A 114 7.40 -4.09 -10.85
N ARG A 115 6.40 -3.43 -10.22
CA ARG A 115 6.21 -1.97 -10.33
C ARG A 115 7.33 -1.19 -9.64
N LEU A 116 7.77 -1.62 -8.46
CA LEU A 116 8.89 -0.99 -7.75
C LEU A 116 10.19 -1.09 -8.58
N LEU A 117 10.52 -2.29 -9.06
CA LEU A 117 11.71 -2.53 -9.88
C LEU A 117 11.67 -1.78 -11.21
N GLU A 118 10.49 -1.68 -11.83
CA GLU A 118 10.32 -0.85 -13.02
C GLU A 118 10.55 0.63 -12.72
N TRP A 119 9.96 1.13 -11.63
CA TRP A 119 10.12 2.51 -11.19
C TRP A 119 11.61 2.85 -10.95
N ASP A 120 12.32 1.99 -10.22
CA ASP A 120 13.74 2.14 -9.93
C ASP A 120 14.60 2.09 -11.21
N ARG A 121 14.42 1.07 -12.05
CA ARG A 121 15.16 0.91 -13.32
C ARG A 121 15.00 2.10 -14.26
N LYS A 122 13.85 2.78 -14.22
CA LYS A 122 13.59 3.98 -15.03
C LYS A 122 14.08 5.29 -14.38
N GLY A 123 14.84 5.19 -13.28
CA GLY A 123 15.38 6.34 -12.54
C GLY A 123 14.32 7.05 -11.71
N GLY A 124 13.19 6.41 -11.43
CA GLY A 124 12.07 6.98 -10.69
C GLY A 124 12.42 7.27 -9.24
N VAL A 125 13.20 6.40 -8.57
CA VAL A 125 13.67 6.63 -7.19
C VAL A 125 14.44 7.94 -7.09
N LYS A 126 15.35 8.22 -8.05
CA LYS A 126 16.15 9.45 -8.09
C LYS A 126 15.34 10.71 -8.39
N GLN A 127 14.12 10.55 -8.91
CA GLN A 127 13.18 11.64 -9.22
C GLN A 127 12.01 11.70 -8.23
N ALA A 128 12.00 10.83 -7.21
CA ALA A 128 10.91 10.74 -6.26
C ALA A 128 10.74 12.04 -5.48
N SER A 129 9.51 12.33 -5.05
CA SER A 129 9.18 13.54 -4.29
C SER A 129 10.03 13.71 -3.03
N PHE A 130 10.39 12.62 -2.34
CA PHE A 130 11.20 12.67 -1.12
C PHE A 130 12.68 13.00 -1.36
N GLN A 131 13.17 12.94 -2.60
CA GLN A 131 14.57 13.28 -2.90
C GLN A 131 14.88 14.75 -2.64
N CYS A 132 13.86 15.63 -2.67
CA CYS A 132 14.02 17.05 -2.38
C CYS A 132 14.47 17.34 -0.93
N LEU A 133 14.39 16.34 -0.05
CA LEU A 133 14.83 16.45 1.35
C LEU A 133 16.34 16.28 1.52
N TYR A 134 17.06 15.88 0.45
CA TYR A 134 18.47 15.51 0.48
C TYR A 134 19.28 16.30 -0.53
N ARG A 135 20.54 16.57 -0.19
CA ARG A 135 21.50 17.21 -1.12
C ARG A 135 21.99 16.23 -2.18
N GLU A 136 22.15 14.98 -1.81
CA GLU A 136 22.57 13.89 -2.69
C GLU A 136 21.45 12.86 -2.79
N PRO A 137 21.21 12.26 -3.98
CA PRO A 137 20.18 11.25 -4.14
C PRO A 137 20.41 10.04 -3.24
N ILE A 138 19.36 9.63 -2.53
CA ILE A 138 19.38 8.44 -1.68
C ILE A 138 18.66 7.27 -2.37
N ASN A 139 19.03 6.04 -2.00
CA ASN A 139 18.33 4.83 -2.43
C ASN A 139 17.79 4.10 -1.18
N PRO A 140 16.55 4.37 -0.76
CA PRO A 140 15.98 3.76 0.44
C PRO A 140 15.80 2.24 0.26
N SER A 141 16.00 1.48 1.35
CA SER A 141 15.58 0.07 1.39
C SER A 141 14.06 -0.04 1.51
N VAL A 142 13.50 -1.24 1.38
CA VAL A 142 12.06 -1.47 1.60
C VAL A 142 11.87 -2.18 2.93
N VAL A 143 10.99 -1.66 3.78
CA VAL A 143 10.54 -2.32 4.99
C VAL A 143 9.09 -2.73 4.81
N VAL A 144 8.80 -4.01 5.03
CA VAL A 144 7.45 -4.56 5.00
C VAL A 144 7.03 -4.97 6.42
N VAL A 145 5.96 -4.37 6.93
CA VAL A 145 5.34 -4.75 8.19
C VAL A 145 4.23 -5.76 7.90
N THR A 146 4.47 -7.04 8.16
CA THR A 146 3.51 -8.11 7.91
C THR A 146 3.80 -9.38 8.71
N SER A 147 2.78 -10.21 8.90
CA SER A 147 2.91 -11.56 9.47
C SER A 147 3.29 -12.63 8.44
N GLN A 148 3.32 -12.27 7.14
CA GLN A 148 3.65 -13.20 6.05
C GLN A 148 5.14 -13.51 5.99
N THR A 149 5.48 -14.71 5.51
CA THR A 149 6.87 -15.16 5.38
C THR A 149 7.58 -14.51 4.19
N TYR A 150 8.92 -14.50 4.24
CA TYR A 150 9.75 -13.96 3.17
C TYR A 150 9.47 -14.60 1.79
N ASP A 151 9.24 -15.92 1.71
CA ASP A 151 8.93 -16.57 0.43
C ASP A 151 7.66 -15.99 -0.22
N VAL A 152 6.64 -15.67 0.58
CA VAL A 152 5.40 -15.10 0.08
C VAL A 152 5.58 -13.62 -0.26
N VAL A 153 6.19 -12.86 0.65
CA VAL A 153 6.38 -11.41 0.47
C VAL A 153 7.30 -11.12 -0.68
N SER A 154 8.40 -11.86 -0.88
CA SER A 154 9.32 -11.62 -2.01
C SER A 154 8.67 -11.83 -3.38
N GLY A 155 7.55 -12.56 -3.47
CA GLY A 155 6.90 -12.83 -4.75
C GLY A 155 7.78 -13.64 -5.73
N GLY A 156 8.85 -14.27 -5.23
CA GLY A 156 9.89 -14.90 -6.05
C GLY A 156 10.85 -13.93 -6.75
N LEU A 157 10.85 -12.65 -6.37
CA LEU A 157 11.79 -11.64 -6.87
C LEU A 157 12.90 -11.34 -5.85
N ILE A 158 14.06 -10.93 -6.36
CA ILE A 158 15.15 -10.42 -5.54
C ILE A 158 14.94 -8.92 -5.36
N VAL A 159 14.42 -8.53 -4.19
CA VAL A 159 14.20 -7.14 -3.80
C VAL A 159 14.84 -6.95 -2.42
N PRO A 160 15.56 -5.85 -2.16
CA PRO A 160 16.15 -5.58 -0.85
C PRO A 160 15.06 -5.19 0.17
N ILE A 161 14.29 -6.19 0.61
CA ILE A 161 13.21 -6.05 1.59
C ILE A 161 13.68 -6.51 2.98
N THR A 162 13.33 -5.75 4.00
CA THR A 162 13.36 -6.16 5.40
C THR A 162 11.92 -6.42 5.83
N ILE A 163 11.65 -7.61 6.36
CA ILE A 163 10.31 -7.97 6.85
C ILE A 163 10.34 -7.94 8.36
N VAL A 164 9.41 -7.19 8.95
CA VAL A 164 9.18 -7.12 10.40
C VAL A 164 7.72 -7.45 10.67
N LYS A 165 7.42 -8.03 11.83
CA LYS A 165 6.02 -8.29 12.23
C LYS A 165 5.38 -7.03 12.79
N ASP A 166 6.18 -6.21 13.47
CA ASP A 166 5.78 -4.96 14.07
C ASP A 166 6.84 -3.88 13.78
N ILE A 167 6.39 -2.65 13.52
CA ILE A 167 7.28 -1.51 13.30
C ILE A 167 8.20 -1.23 14.51
N ARG A 168 7.80 -1.68 15.72
CA ARG A 168 8.58 -1.60 16.95
C ARG A 168 9.92 -2.34 16.86
N GLU A 169 10.05 -3.30 15.96
CA GLU A 169 11.31 -4.02 15.73
C GLU A 169 12.42 -3.12 15.12
N LEU A 170 12.08 -1.90 14.69
CA LEU A 170 13.03 -0.91 14.18
C LEU A 170 13.55 0.09 15.23
N ILE A 171 13.00 0.05 16.46
CA ILE A 171 13.35 0.95 17.57
C ILE A 171 14.53 0.38 18.35
#